data_AF-A0A6A4H6H2-F1
#
_entry.id   AF-A0A6A4H6H2-F1
#
_cell.length_a   1.000
_cell.length_b   1.000
_cell.length_c   1.000
_cell.angle_alpha   90.00
_cell.angle_beta   90.00
_cell.angle_gamma   90.00
#
_symmetry.space_group_name_H-M   'P 1'
#
loop_
_entity.id
_entity.type
_entity.pdbx_description
1 polymer ?
#
loop_
_entity_poly.entity_id
_entity_poly.type
_entity_poly.pdbx_seq_one_letter_code
_entity_poly.pdbx_strand_id
1 'polypeptide(L)'
;MWDETSFYAVSAMCELLGAQILQIIKKCTMKQAVKDLPATLADGLESLAEIIRELTTLMSSMQDQVDPSVFCLKICPWFGRSGMDDHQCQHNSICAERKRFLGFMQTDSANSNKSKERTNFMQIMQQCMPAKHQAYLEDLERSSELASIQTVIKQMSELNGPYNKAVQALIHFRNHHLQIACRYVVVFKDRGNGSMVITDETAQVKPVKGTGGNDLSLLLKAVRDATCRAMIK
;
A
#
# COMPACT_ATOMS: atom_id res chain seq x y z
N MET A 1 -5.54 11.96 24.31
CA MET A 1 -5.56 10.84 23.36
C MET A 1 -5.13 11.38 22.00
N TRP A 2 -3.91 11.92 21.92
CA TRP A 2 -3.47 12.68 20.73
C TRP A 2 -2.97 11.76 19.62
N ASP A 3 -2.21 10.71 19.96
CA ASP A 3 -1.70 9.70 19.03
C ASP A 3 -2.80 9.00 18.21
N GLU A 4 -3.94 8.68 18.84
CA GLU A 4 -5.07 8.04 18.14
C GLU A 4 -5.71 8.99 17.13
N THR A 5 -5.92 10.26 17.53
CA THR A 5 -6.42 11.30 16.64
C THR A 5 -5.46 11.52 15.47
N SER A 6 -4.15 11.63 15.74
CA SER A 6 -3.12 11.79 14.72
C SER A 6 -3.07 10.59 13.77
N PHE A 7 -3.14 9.36 14.29
CA PHE A 7 -3.19 8.14 13.49
C PHE A 7 -4.37 8.17 12.51
N TYR A 8 -5.58 8.44 12.99
CA TYR A 8 -6.77 8.47 12.13
C TYR A 8 -6.78 9.66 11.17
N ALA A 9 -6.28 10.82 11.59
CA ALA A 9 -6.18 11.99 10.73
C ALA A 9 -5.23 11.75 9.55
N VAL A 10 -4.02 11.24 9.82
CA VAL A 10 -3.06 10.85 8.77
C VAL A 10 -3.66 9.78 7.86
N SER A 11 -4.37 8.80 8.43
CA SER A 11 -5.03 7.74 7.66
C SER A 11 -6.09 8.30 6.70
N ALA A 12 -6.94 9.20 7.18
CA ALA A 12 -7.98 9.84 6.37
C ALA A 12 -7.40 10.74 5.26
N MET A 13 -6.29 11.44 5.54
CA MET A 13 -5.59 12.24 4.52
C MET A 13 -4.96 11.36 3.44
N CYS A 14 -4.40 10.20 3.79
CA CYS A 14 -3.91 9.22 2.83
C CYS A 14 -5.03 8.70 1.91
N GLU A 15 -6.22 8.42 2.45
CA GLU A 15 -7.40 8.03 1.67
C GLU A 15 -7.85 9.13 0.69
N LEU A 16 -7.79 10.40 1.12
CA LEU A 16 -8.11 11.55 0.26
C LEU A 16 -7.14 11.67 -0.93
N LEU A 17 -5.83 11.52 -0.68
CA LEU A 17 -4.81 11.49 -1.74
C LEU A 17 -5.01 10.28 -2.66
N GLY A 18 -5.39 9.13 -2.10
CA GLY A 18 -5.79 7.94 -2.87
C GLY A 18 -6.95 8.23 -3.82
N ALA A 19 -7.98 8.95 -3.36
CA ALA A 19 -9.10 9.35 -4.22
C ALA A 19 -8.65 10.26 -5.39
N GLN A 20 -7.69 11.15 -5.17
CA GLN A 20 -7.12 11.98 -6.24
C GLN A 20 -6.38 11.13 -7.29
N ILE A 21 -5.61 10.13 -6.86
CA ILE A 21 -4.96 9.16 -7.76
C ILE A 21 -6.00 8.47 -8.65
N LEU A 22 -7.14 8.04 -8.08
CA LEU A 22 -8.19 7.41 -8.87
C LEU A 22 -8.79 8.35 -9.93
N GLN A 23 -8.91 9.65 -9.64
CA GLN A 23 -9.36 10.63 -10.63
C GLN A 23 -8.36 10.81 -11.76
N ILE A 24 -7.05 10.77 -11.47
CA ILE A 24 -6.00 10.81 -12.49
C ILE A 24 -6.09 9.58 -13.39
N ILE A 25 -6.22 8.39 -12.80
CA ILE A 25 -6.37 7.13 -13.56
C ILE A 25 -7.57 7.24 -14.49
N LYS A 26 -8.73 7.65 -13.96
CA LYS A 26 -9.94 7.85 -14.76
C LYS A 26 -9.72 8.86 -15.90
N LYS A 27 -9.06 9.98 -15.64
CA LYS A 27 -8.74 10.98 -16.69
C LYS A 27 -7.86 10.37 -17.79
N CYS A 28 -6.90 9.54 -17.43
CA CYS A 28 -5.98 8.91 -18.38
C CYS A 28 -6.61 7.73 -19.16
N THR A 29 -7.64 7.08 -18.61
CA THR A 29 -8.28 5.92 -19.24
C THR A 29 -9.52 6.29 -20.05
N MET A 30 -10.23 7.37 -19.69
CA MET A 30 -11.38 7.84 -20.47
C MET A 30 -10.96 8.15 -21.92
N LYS A 31 -11.77 7.71 -22.89
CA LYS A 31 -11.61 7.89 -24.35
C LYS A 31 -11.42 9.36 -24.73
N GLN A 32 -10.23 9.91 -24.52
CA GLN A 32 -9.85 11.22 -24.99
C GLN A 32 -9.44 11.08 -26.45
N ALA A 33 -9.94 11.98 -27.29
CA ALA A 33 -9.69 11.97 -28.72
C ALA A 33 -8.18 11.87 -28.98
N VAL A 34 -7.81 10.95 -29.87
CA VAL A 34 -6.46 10.40 -30.15
C VAL A 34 -5.34 11.44 -30.35
N LYS A 35 -5.65 12.75 -30.46
CA LYS A 35 -4.65 13.80 -30.69
C LYS A 35 -3.87 14.25 -29.44
N ASP A 36 -4.45 14.21 -28.24
CA ASP A 36 -3.82 14.78 -27.02
C ASP A 36 -3.47 13.72 -25.96
N LEU A 37 -3.53 12.44 -26.32
CA LEU A 37 -3.29 11.32 -25.39
C LEU A 37 -1.88 11.34 -24.75
N PRO A 38 -0.78 11.59 -25.49
CA PRO A 38 0.56 11.58 -24.90
C PRO A 38 0.76 12.70 -23.88
N ALA A 39 0.33 13.93 -24.21
CA ALA A 39 0.40 15.06 -23.28
C ALA A 39 -0.45 14.81 -22.02
N THR A 40 -1.68 14.32 -22.20
CA THR A 40 -2.56 13.97 -21.06
C THR A 40 -1.93 12.92 -20.16
N LEU A 41 -1.30 11.90 -20.75
CA LEU A 41 -0.66 10.82 -20.01
C LEU A 41 0.61 11.30 -19.30
N ALA A 42 1.42 12.15 -19.94
CA ALA A 42 2.58 12.77 -19.32
C ALA A 42 2.16 13.60 -18.09
N ASP A 43 1.17 14.49 -18.24
CA ASP A 43 0.64 15.30 -17.14
C ASP A 43 0.04 14.44 -16.02
N GLY A 44 -0.65 13.35 -16.38
CA GLY A 44 -1.22 12.41 -15.43
C GLY A 44 -0.15 11.67 -14.63
N LEU A 45 0.91 11.19 -15.30
CA LEU A 45 2.05 10.53 -14.65
C LEU A 45 2.83 11.49 -13.75
N GLU A 46 2.99 12.75 -14.16
CA GLU A 46 3.63 13.77 -13.36
C GLU A 46 2.82 14.10 -12.10
N SER A 47 1.51 14.29 -12.26
CA SER A 47 0.57 14.51 -11.15
C SER A 47 0.55 13.32 -10.19
N LEU A 48 0.59 12.10 -10.73
CA LEU A 48 0.68 10.87 -9.95
C LEU A 48 1.96 10.83 -9.12
N ALA A 49 3.09 11.22 -9.71
CA ALA A 49 4.37 11.27 -8.99
C ALA A 49 4.31 12.26 -7.82
N GLU A 50 3.73 13.45 -8.01
CA GLU A 50 3.60 14.44 -6.94
C GLU A 50 2.69 13.96 -5.79
N ILE A 51 1.52 13.40 -6.09
CA ILE A 51 0.61 12.88 -5.05
C ILE A 51 1.28 11.74 -4.27
N ILE A 52 2.06 10.88 -4.93
CA ILE A 52 2.79 9.80 -4.24
C ILE A 52 3.89 10.37 -3.32
N ARG A 53 4.55 11.47 -3.69
CA ARG A 53 5.50 12.16 -2.80
C ARG A 53 4.79 12.77 -1.60
N GLU A 54 3.61 13.34 -1.81
CA GLU A 54 2.78 13.86 -0.73
C GLU A 54 2.36 12.74 0.24
N LEU A 55 1.89 11.60 -0.30
CA LEU A 55 1.60 10.40 0.48
C LEU A 55 2.81 9.93 1.31
N THR A 56 4.01 9.98 0.74
CA THR A 56 5.25 9.61 1.45
C THR A 56 5.51 10.57 2.61
N THR A 57 5.38 11.88 2.38
CA THR A 57 5.60 12.91 3.39
C THR A 57 4.60 12.77 4.54
N LEU A 58 3.32 12.60 4.19
CA LEU A 58 2.23 12.43 5.14
C LEU A 58 2.43 11.18 6.00
N MET A 59 2.75 10.04 5.38
CA MET A 59 3.00 8.80 6.12
C MET A 59 4.26 8.88 6.99
N SER A 60 5.29 9.60 6.54
CA SER A 60 6.50 9.82 7.33
C SER A 60 6.24 10.70 8.56
N SER A 61 5.38 11.71 8.43
CA SER A 61 4.98 12.59 9.56
C SER A 61 4.30 11.85 10.72
N MET A 62 3.79 10.63 10.46
CA MET A 62 3.23 9.75 11.47
C MET A 62 4.25 9.37 12.54
N GLN A 63 5.52 9.25 12.14
CA GLN A 63 6.62 8.83 13.02
C GLN A 63 6.90 9.82 14.16
N ASP A 64 6.53 11.08 13.95
CA ASP A 64 6.70 12.16 14.91
C ASP A 64 5.44 12.38 15.77
N GLN A 65 4.29 11.88 15.31
CA GLN A 65 2.98 12.15 15.91
C GLN A 65 2.37 10.97 16.67
N VAL A 66 2.86 9.75 16.43
CA VAL A 66 2.29 8.54 17.02
C VAL A 66 3.40 7.73 17.67
N ASP A 67 3.38 7.58 19.00
CA ASP A 67 4.35 6.73 19.68
C ASP A 67 4.12 5.24 19.28
N PRO A 68 5.18 4.49 18.89
CA PRO A 68 5.04 3.08 18.54
C PRO A 68 4.42 2.21 19.63
N SER A 69 4.69 2.49 20.91
CA SER A 69 4.14 1.73 22.02
C SER A 69 2.65 2.01 22.22
N VAL A 70 2.25 3.28 22.10
CA VAL A 70 0.84 3.69 22.11
C VAL A 70 0.09 3.04 20.94
N PHE A 71 0.67 3.07 19.74
CA PHE A 71 0.09 2.41 18.58
C PHE A 71 -0.14 0.92 18.84
N CYS A 72 0.88 0.18 19.27
CA CYS A 72 0.77 -1.27 19.41
C CYS A 72 -0.14 -1.74 20.56
N LEU A 73 -0.18 -1.00 21.66
CA LEU A 73 -0.90 -1.39 22.87
C LEU A 73 -2.32 -0.84 22.91
N LYS A 74 -2.57 0.34 22.35
CA LYS A 74 -3.86 1.03 22.46
C LYS A 74 -4.63 1.11 21.15
N ILE A 75 -3.94 1.23 20.01
CA ILE A 75 -4.57 1.42 18.69
C ILE A 75 -4.72 0.08 17.95
N CYS A 76 -3.62 -0.67 17.81
CA CYS A 76 -3.55 -1.93 17.07
C CYS A 76 -4.55 -3.02 17.52
N PRO A 77 -4.88 -3.20 18.82
CA PRO A 77 -5.84 -4.24 19.24
C PRO A 77 -7.21 -4.10 18.59
N TRP A 78 -7.65 -2.87 18.28
CA TRP A 78 -8.93 -2.62 17.61
C TRP A 78 -8.99 -3.13 16.16
N PHE A 79 -7.84 -3.45 15.55
CA PHE A 79 -7.78 -3.94 14.17
C PHE A 79 -7.80 -5.47 14.08
N GLY A 80 -7.98 -6.17 15.22
CA GLY A 80 -7.94 -7.61 15.29
C GLY A 80 -6.50 -8.09 15.36
N ARG A 81 -5.98 -8.25 16.59
CA ARG A 81 -4.81 -9.10 16.82
C ARG A 81 -5.32 -10.54 16.70
N SER A 82 -4.94 -11.24 15.62
CA SER A 82 -5.28 -12.65 15.38
C SER A 82 -4.65 -13.52 16.47
N GLY A 83 -5.35 -13.63 17.59
CA GLY A 83 -5.04 -14.43 18.75
C GLY A 83 -6.22 -14.56 19.71
N MET A 84 -7.39 -14.03 19.33
CA MET A 84 -8.67 -14.25 20.01
C MET A 84 -9.65 -14.74 18.96
N ASP A 85 -9.99 -16.02 19.12
CA ASP A 85 -11.09 -16.81 18.60
C ASP A 85 -11.98 -16.15 17.54
N ASP A 86 -11.98 -16.74 16.34
CA ASP A 86 -12.64 -16.30 15.09
C ASP A 86 -14.17 -16.11 15.16
N HIS A 87 -14.80 -16.23 16.33
CA HIS A 87 -16.26 -16.20 16.47
C HIS A 87 -16.86 -14.84 16.86
N GLN A 88 -16.07 -13.79 17.14
CA GLN A 88 -16.62 -12.52 17.67
C GLN A 88 -16.51 -11.30 16.72
N CYS A 89 -15.95 -11.42 15.52
CA CYS A 89 -15.74 -10.26 14.63
C CYS A 89 -16.80 -10.07 13.52
N GLN A 90 -17.83 -10.94 13.45
CA GLN A 90 -18.78 -10.90 12.34
C GLN A 90 -19.85 -9.79 12.42
N HIS A 91 -19.90 -8.97 13.47
CA HIS A 91 -21.09 -8.14 13.70
C HIS A 91 -20.90 -6.63 13.93
N ASN A 92 -19.71 -6.06 13.72
CA ASN A 92 -19.52 -4.61 13.85
C ASN A 92 -18.98 -3.98 12.57
N SER A 93 -19.84 -3.18 11.91
CA SER A 93 -19.55 -2.35 10.73
C SER A 93 -18.22 -1.58 10.83
N ILE A 94 -17.86 -1.14 12.04
CA ILE A 94 -16.65 -0.37 12.36
C ILE A 94 -15.36 -1.16 12.06
N CYS A 95 -15.36 -2.50 12.19
CA CYS A 95 -14.19 -3.35 11.88
C CYS A 95 -13.97 -3.51 10.37
N ALA A 96 -15.04 -3.49 9.57
CA ALA A 96 -14.95 -3.55 8.12
C ALA A 96 -14.46 -2.22 7.52
N GLU A 97 -14.80 -1.08 8.14
CA GLU A 97 -14.24 0.21 7.73
C GLU A 97 -12.77 0.38 8.14
N ARG A 98 -12.37 -0.17 9.30
CA ARG A 98 -11.00 -0.06 9.83
C ARG A 98 -9.97 -0.99 9.17
N LYS A 99 -10.37 -2.13 8.58
CA LYS A 99 -9.46 -2.97 7.79
C LYS A 99 -9.08 -2.36 6.42
N ARG A 100 -9.83 -1.36 5.94
CA ARG A 100 -9.61 -0.70 4.62
C ARG A 100 -8.24 -0.04 4.51
N PHE A 101 -7.81 0.64 5.58
CA PHE A 101 -6.57 1.43 5.56
C PHE A 101 -5.30 0.55 5.48
N LEU A 102 -5.29 -0.61 6.14
CA LEU A 102 -4.17 -1.57 6.04
C LEU A 102 -4.09 -2.23 4.66
N GLY A 103 -5.25 -2.42 3.98
CA GLY A 103 -5.30 -2.94 2.62
C GLY A 103 -4.77 -1.96 1.56
N PHE A 104 -5.00 -0.66 1.75
CA PHE A 104 -4.54 0.39 0.83
C PHE A 104 -3.01 0.48 0.72
N MET A 105 -2.27 0.18 1.79
CA MET A 105 -0.81 0.37 1.81
C MET A 105 0.01 -0.78 1.20
N GLN A 106 -0.62 -1.88 0.73
CA GLN A 106 0.08 -3.16 0.48
C GLN A 106 -0.16 -3.78 -0.91
N THR A 107 -0.34 -2.97 -1.97
CA THR A 107 -0.73 -3.49 -3.29
C THR A 107 0.44 -3.80 -4.26
N ASP A 108 0.44 -5.03 -4.82
CA ASP A 108 0.92 -5.50 -6.17
C ASP A 108 2.44 -5.62 -6.50
N SER A 109 3.02 -6.60 -7.25
CA SER A 109 2.57 -7.82 -8.00
C SER A 109 3.75 -8.79 -8.41
N ALA A 110 3.45 -10.09 -8.62
CA ALA A 110 4.11 -11.20 -9.39
C ALA A 110 5.60 -11.65 -9.17
N ASN A 111 5.81 -12.86 -8.59
CA ASN A 111 6.22 -14.12 -9.30
C ASN A 111 6.40 -15.36 -8.35
N SER A 112 5.98 -16.51 -8.89
CA SER A 112 6.09 -17.98 -8.66
C SER A 112 6.36 -18.64 -7.29
N ASN A 113 5.62 -19.72 -7.04
CA ASN A 113 5.70 -20.74 -5.98
C ASN A 113 5.37 -20.36 -4.52
N LYS A 114 5.52 -19.10 -4.09
CA LYS A 114 4.81 -18.51 -2.92
C LYS A 114 3.64 -17.61 -3.36
N SER A 115 3.08 -17.87 -4.54
CA SER A 115 2.04 -17.03 -5.15
C SER A 115 0.70 -17.22 -4.48
N LYS A 116 0.29 -18.46 -4.16
CA LYS A 116 -1.04 -18.77 -3.60
C LYS A 116 -1.36 -18.01 -2.32
N GLU A 117 -0.45 -17.91 -1.36
CA GLU A 117 -0.65 -17.16 -0.11
C GLU A 117 -0.70 -15.64 -0.32
N ARG A 118 0.08 -15.11 -1.27
CA ARG A 118 0.04 -13.67 -1.64
C ARG A 118 -1.23 -13.32 -2.41
N THR A 119 -1.63 -14.16 -3.37
CA THR A 119 -2.90 -14.03 -4.10
C THR A 119 -4.07 -14.11 -3.13
N ASN A 120 -4.03 -15.05 -2.19
CA ASN A 120 -5.01 -15.17 -1.11
C ASN A 120 -5.05 -13.91 -0.23
N PHE A 121 -3.90 -13.36 0.15
CA PHE A 121 -3.84 -12.12 0.93
C PHE A 121 -4.42 -10.91 0.20
N MET A 122 -4.03 -10.70 -1.06
CA MET A 122 -4.55 -9.59 -1.87
C MET A 122 -6.06 -9.70 -2.08
N GLN A 123 -6.56 -10.93 -2.30
CA GLN A 123 -7.99 -11.20 -2.37
C GLN A 123 -8.70 -10.91 -1.05
N ILE A 124 -8.10 -11.25 0.10
CA ILE A 124 -8.63 -10.90 1.41
C ILE A 124 -8.66 -9.36 1.59
N MET A 125 -7.61 -8.65 1.18
CA MET A 125 -7.57 -7.18 1.24
C MET A 125 -8.63 -6.55 0.33
N GLN A 126 -8.89 -7.12 -0.85
CA GLN A 126 -9.99 -6.71 -1.72
C GLN A 126 -11.35 -6.96 -1.07
N GLN A 127 -11.57 -8.13 -0.47
CA GLN A 127 -12.81 -8.45 0.25
C GLN A 127 -13.06 -7.52 1.46
N CYS A 128 -12.01 -6.91 2.01
CA CYS A 128 -12.12 -5.91 3.08
C CYS A 128 -12.55 -4.51 2.57
N MET A 129 -12.49 -4.24 1.26
CA MET A 129 -12.94 -2.96 0.69
C MET A 129 -14.47 -2.89 0.54
N PRO A 130 -15.10 -1.70 0.50
CA PRO A 130 -16.51 -1.56 0.16
C PRO A 130 -16.83 -2.18 -1.20
N ALA A 131 -18.05 -2.70 -1.38
CA ALA A 131 -18.49 -3.35 -2.61
C ALA A 131 -18.28 -2.47 -3.87
N LYS A 132 -18.49 -1.15 -3.76
CA LYS A 132 -18.25 -0.22 -4.88
C LYS A 132 -16.77 -0.11 -5.27
N HIS A 133 -15.86 -0.22 -4.31
CA HIS A 133 -14.42 -0.18 -4.58
C HIS A 133 -13.95 -1.49 -5.22
N GLN A 134 -14.50 -2.62 -4.75
CA GLN A 134 -14.24 -3.94 -5.35
C GLN A 134 -14.68 -3.95 -6.82
N ALA A 135 -15.94 -3.56 -7.09
CA ALA A 135 -16.48 -3.48 -8.45
C ALA A 135 -15.64 -2.58 -9.36
N TYR A 136 -15.16 -1.43 -8.85
CA TYR A 136 -14.29 -0.54 -9.61
C TYR A 136 -12.95 -1.19 -10.00
N LEU A 137 -12.31 -1.95 -9.09
CA LEU A 137 -11.08 -2.65 -9.40
C LEU A 137 -11.28 -3.78 -10.41
N GLU A 138 -12.40 -4.51 -10.29
CA GLU A 138 -12.78 -5.54 -11.27
C GLU A 138 -13.05 -4.94 -12.66
N ASP A 139 -13.69 -3.76 -12.70
CA ASP A 139 -13.94 -3.03 -13.95
C ASP A 139 -12.63 -2.54 -14.57
N LEU A 140 -11.70 -2.03 -13.77
CA LEU A 140 -10.36 -1.65 -14.23
C LEU A 140 -9.57 -2.85 -14.78
N GLU A 141 -9.60 -3.99 -14.10
CA GLU A 141 -8.91 -5.21 -14.55
C GLU A 141 -9.50 -5.77 -15.84
N ARG A 142 -10.83 -5.69 -15.98
CA ARG A 142 -11.54 -6.12 -17.20
C ARG A 142 -11.32 -5.16 -18.37
N SER A 143 -11.07 -3.89 -18.08
CA SER A 143 -10.84 -2.87 -19.12
C SER A 143 -9.51 -3.14 -19.83
N SER A 144 -9.54 -3.20 -21.17
CA SER A 144 -8.31 -3.26 -21.99
C SER A 144 -7.51 -1.95 -21.98
N GLU A 145 -8.07 -0.90 -21.37
CA GLU A 145 -7.54 0.47 -21.37
C GLU A 145 -6.16 0.56 -20.70
N LEU A 146 -5.96 -0.13 -19.57
CA LEU A 146 -4.66 -0.17 -18.89
C LEU A 146 -3.58 -0.90 -19.70
N ALA A 147 -3.95 -1.98 -20.40
CA ALA A 147 -3.04 -2.70 -21.29
C ALA A 147 -2.68 -1.84 -22.52
N SER A 148 -3.64 -1.08 -23.03
CA SER A 148 -3.40 -0.09 -24.10
C SER A 148 -2.45 1.01 -23.64
N ILE A 149 -2.62 1.57 -22.43
CA ILE A 149 -1.73 2.60 -21.87
C ILE A 149 -0.30 2.08 -21.74
N GLN A 150 -0.09 0.88 -21.21
CA GLN A 150 1.26 0.30 -21.12
C GLN A 150 1.91 0.14 -22.49
N THR A 151 1.12 -0.19 -23.51
CA THR A 151 1.59 -0.30 -24.89
C THR A 151 2.02 1.07 -25.43
N VAL A 152 1.20 2.10 -25.19
CA VAL A 152 1.49 3.49 -25.59
C VAL A 152 2.76 4.01 -24.92
N ILE A 153 2.92 3.81 -23.61
CA ILE A 153 4.12 4.22 -22.86
C ILE A 153 5.38 3.56 -23.44
N LYS A 154 5.32 2.26 -23.78
CA LYS A 154 6.47 1.56 -24.38
C LYS A 154 6.79 2.00 -25.80
N GLN A 155 5.79 2.45 -26.56
CA GLN A 155 5.98 2.91 -27.94
C GLN A 155 6.53 4.35 -28.00
N MET A 156 6.21 5.17 -27.01
CA MET A 156 6.53 6.60 -27.00
C MET A 156 7.62 6.91 -25.99
N SER A 157 8.84 7.15 -26.46
CA SER A 157 9.99 7.41 -25.59
C SER A 157 9.85 8.67 -24.73
N GLU A 158 9.05 9.65 -25.16
CA GLU A 158 8.72 10.87 -24.41
C GLU A 158 7.99 10.58 -23.08
N LEU A 159 7.27 9.46 -22.98
CA LEU A 159 6.54 9.07 -21.78
C LEU A 159 7.39 8.30 -20.78
N ASN A 160 8.57 7.81 -21.19
CA ASN A 160 9.44 7.03 -20.31
C ASN A 160 9.92 7.85 -19.10
N GLY A 161 10.20 9.13 -19.30
CA GLY A 161 10.61 10.05 -18.23
C GLY A 161 9.53 10.20 -17.15
N PRO A 162 8.34 10.72 -17.49
CA PRO A 162 7.21 10.85 -16.56
C PRO A 162 6.82 9.51 -15.91
N TYR A 163 6.81 8.42 -16.69
CA TYR A 163 6.50 7.09 -16.17
C TYR A 163 7.49 6.63 -15.11
N ASN A 164 8.79 6.68 -15.42
CA ASN A 164 9.83 6.28 -14.47
C ASN A 164 9.85 7.20 -13.25
N LYS A 165 9.52 8.49 -13.39
CA LYS A 165 9.38 9.42 -12.26
C LYS A 165 8.23 9.00 -11.32
N ALA A 166 7.09 8.59 -11.87
CA ALA A 166 5.97 8.06 -11.08
C ALA A 166 6.32 6.72 -10.40
N VAL A 167 6.94 5.79 -11.11
CA VAL A 167 7.40 4.50 -10.57
C VAL A 167 8.43 4.71 -9.46
N GLN A 168 9.37 5.65 -9.64
CA GLN A 168 10.38 5.98 -8.63
C GLN A 168 9.75 6.57 -7.37
N ALA A 169 8.76 7.46 -7.51
CA ALA A 169 8.00 7.97 -6.37
C ALA A 169 7.33 6.82 -5.60
N LEU A 170 6.75 5.84 -6.31
CA LEU A 170 6.11 4.67 -5.69
C LEU A 170 7.12 3.74 -4.99
N ILE A 171 8.31 3.54 -5.55
CA ILE A 171 9.41 2.81 -4.90
C ILE A 171 9.80 3.50 -3.60
N HIS A 172 9.92 4.83 -3.63
CA HIS A 172 10.29 5.62 -2.45
C HIS A 172 9.23 5.55 -1.35
N PHE A 173 7.94 5.66 -1.71
CA PHE A 173 6.81 5.45 -0.81
C PHE A 173 6.84 4.05 -0.17
N ARG A 174 7.05 2.99 -0.97
CA ARG A 174 7.09 1.60 -0.48
C ARG A 174 8.25 1.34 0.47
N ASN A 175 9.40 1.98 0.24
CA ASN A 175 10.54 1.92 1.17
C ASN A 175 10.20 2.56 2.52
N HIS A 176 9.60 3.76 2.52
CA HIS A 176 9.15 4.42 3.75
C HIS A 176 8.08 3.59 4.47
N HIS A 177 7.13 3.02 3.73
CA HIS A 177 6.13 2.14 4.32
C HIS A 177 6.77 0.92 5.01
N LEU A 178 7.74 0.27 4.35
CA LEU A 178 8.47 -0.85 4.94
C LEU A 178 9.19 -0.44 6.23
N GLN A 179 9.84 0.73 6.26
CA GLN A 179 10.52 1.24 7.46
C GLN A 179 9.54 1.49 8.62
N ILE A 180 8.42 2.16 8.33
CA ILE A 180 7.38 2.46 9.31
C ILE A 180 6.76 1.16 9.83
N ALA A 181 6.37 0.25 8.94
CA ALA A 181 5.81 -1.05 9.34
C ALA A 181 6.77 -1.85 10.22
N CYS A 182 8.08 -1.85 9.91
CA CYS A 182 9.09 -2.47 10.76
C CYS A 182 9.15 -1.81 12.15
N ARG A 183 9.16 -0.47 12.22
CA ARG A 183 9.20 0.27 13.49
C ARG A 183 7.97 0.03 14.37
N TYR A 184 6.77 0.06 13.77
CA TYR A 184 5.50 -0.01 14.49
C TYR A 184 4.94 -1.41 14.67
N VAL A 185 5.38 -2.43 13.94
CA VAL A 185 4.80 -3.78 14.04
C VAL A 185 5.86 -4.80 14.44
N VAL A 186 7.07 -4.70 13.87
CA VAL A 186 8.12 -5.70 14.06
C VAL A 186 8.90 -5.46 15.34
N VAL A 187 9.45 -4.25 15.54
CA VAL A 187 10.30 -3.93 16.70
C VAL A 187 9.52 -3.96 18.02
N PHE A 188 8.24 -3.58 18.01
CA PHE A 188 7.43 -3.60 19.23
C PHE A 188 7.14 -5.03 19.74
N LYS A 189 6.94 -5.99 18.83
CA LYS A 189 6.65 -7.38 19.18
C LYS A 189 7.82 -8.05 19.91
N ASP A 190 9.05 -7.62 19.63
CA ASP A 190 10.26 -8.11 20.29
C ASP A 190 10.43 -7.52 21.70
N ARG A 191 10.03 -6.25 21.89
CA ARG A 191 10.06 -5.55 23.20
C ARG A 191 9.05 -6.10 24.21
N GLY A 192 7.88 -6.56 23.76
CA GLY A 192 6.89 -7.22 24.62
C GLY A 192 7.33 -8.59 25.18
N ASN A 193 8.36 -9.19 24.59
CA ASN A 193 8.99 -10.44 25.03
C ASN A 193 10.40 -10.24 25.60
N GLY A 194 10.83 -8.99 25.85
CA GLY A 194 12.09 -8.71 26.54
C GLY A 194 13.35 -9.15 25.79
N SER A 195 13.46 -8.87 24.48
CA SER A 195 14.78 -8.87 23.83
C SER A 195 14.93 -7.69 22.89
N MET A 196 16.11 -7.09 22.96
CA MET A 196 16.54 -5.99 22.12
C MET A 196 17.33 -6.61 20.96
N VAL A 197 16.86 -6.53 19.72
CA VAL A 197 17.69 -6.92 18.57
C VAL A 197 17.99 -5.68 17.72
N ILE A 198 19.17 -5.11 17.98
CA ILE A 198 19.96 -4.43 16.95
C ILE A 198 20.56 -5.55 16.08
N THR A 199 20.41 -5.36 14.78
CA THR A 199 21.05 -6.04 13.64
C THR A 199 22.28 -6.90 13.98
N ASP A 200 22.18 -8.22 13.75
CA ASP A 200 23.35 -9.04 13.42
C ASP A 200 22.94 -10.15 12.45
N GLU A 201 23.75 -10.37 11.41
CA GLU A 201 23.44 -11.10 10.17
C GLU A 201 23.36 -12.63 10.32
N THR A 202 23.43 -13.18 11.54
CA THR A 202 23.59 -14.63 11.73
C THR A 202 22.67 -15.31 12.75
N ALA A 203 21.63 -14.66 13.27
CA ALA A 203 20.68 -15.31 14.19
C ALA A 203 19.36 -15.67 13.47
N GLN A 204 18.88 -16.91 13.63
CA GLN A 204 17.64 -17.40 13.03
C GLN A 204 16.43 -16.50 13.39
N VAL A 205 16.08 -15.62 12.46
CA VAL A 205 14.97 -14.67 12.58
C VAL A 205 13.66 -15.43 12.57
N LYS A 206 12.95 -15.48 13.71
CA LYS A 206 11.57 -15.96 13.73
C LYS A 206 10.71 -15.03 12.86
N PRO A 207 9.88 -15.56 11.94
CA PRO A 207 9.13 -14.71 11.02
C PRO A 207 8.12 -13.84 11.76
N VAL A 208 8.20 -12.52 11.60
CA VAL A 208 7.22 -11.61 12.18
C VAL A 208 6.00 -11.52 11.28
N LYS A 209 4.95 -12.21 11.72
CA LYS A 209 3.62 -12.15 11.11
C LYS A 209 2.94 -10.81 11.41
N GLY A 210 2.44 -10.15 10.37
CA GLY A 210 1.61 -8.95 10.48
C GLY A 210 0.19 -9.28 10.98
N THR A 211 -0.67 -8.26 11.07
CA THR A 211 -2.08 -8.40 11.49
C THR A 211 -2.89 -9.34 10.58
N GLY A 212 -2.47 -9.55 9.33
CA GLY A 212 -3.03 -10.53 8.40
C GLY A 212 -2.38 -11.91 8.40
N GLY A 213 -1.54 -12.25 9.39
CA GLY A 213 -0.97 -13.61 9.55
C GLY A 213 0.19 -13.98 8.62
N ASN A 214 0.55 -13.12 7.66
CA ASN A 214 1.68 -13.30 6.74
C ASN A 214 2.96 -12.64 7.24
N ASP A 215 4.11 -13.12 6.78
CA ASP A 215 5.42 -12.51 7.04
C ASP A 215 5.47 -11.10 6.44
N LEU A 216 5.22 -10.11 7.29
CA LEU A 216 4.97 -8.72 6.89
C LEU A 216 6.17 -8.14 6.13
N SER A 217 7.37 -8.40 6.63
CA SER A 217 8.61 -7.92 6.02
C SER A 217 8.86 -8.58 4.66
N LEU A 218 8.51 -9.85 4.47
CA LEU A 218 8.64 -10.55 3.19
C LEU A 218 7.63 -10.04 2.17
N LEU A 219 6.38 -9.83 2.60
CA LEU A 219 5.33 -9.27 1.76
C LEU A 219 5.73 -7.87 1.26
N LEU A 220 6.08 -6.97 2.18
CA LEU A 220 6.44 -5.58 1.86
C LEU A 220 7.70 -5.49 0.98
N LYS A 221 8.72 -6.33 1.24
CA LYS A 221 9.91 -6.42 0.38
C LYS A 221 9.56 -6.91 -1.03
N ALA A 222 8.75 -7.97 -1.14
CA ALA A 222 8.34 -8.49 -2.44
C ALA A 222 7.55 -7.45 -3.26
N VAL A 223 6.68 -6.68 -2.59
CA VAL A 223 5.89 -5.59 -3.16
C VAL A 223 6.81 -4.46 -3.65
N ARG A 224 7.84 -4.07 -2.88
CA ARG A 224 8.85 -3.10 -3.33
C ARG A 224 9.62 -3.61 -4.54
N ASP A 225 10.13 -4.83 -4.48
CA ASP A 225 10.98 -5.39 -5.54
C ASP A 225 10.22 -5.56 -6.86
N ALA A 226 8.90 -5.82 -6.78
CA ALA A 226 8.01 -5.80 -7.95
C ALA A 226 7.95 -4.43 -8.62
N THR A 227 7.82 -3.36 -7.83
CA THR A 227 7.79 -1.98 -8.37
C THR A 227 9.11 -1.62 -9.02
N CYS A 228 10.24 -2.04 -8.44
CA CYS A 228 11.55 -1.84 -9.07
C CYS A 228 11.65 -2.50 -10.45
N ARG A 229 11.02 -3.66 -10.66
CA ARG A 229 10.98 -4.36 -11.95
C ARG A 229 10.08 -3.68 -12.99
N ALA A 230 9.18 -2.78 -12.57
CA ALA A 230 8.27 -2.09 -13.48
C ALA A 230 8.95 -0.92 -14.21
N MET A 231 10.12 -0.47 -13.77
CA MET A 231 10.86 0.61 -14.45
C MET A 231 11.21 0.22 -15.90
N ILE A 232 11.04 1.17 -16.81
CA ILE A 232 11.45 1.03 -18.20
C ILE A 232 12.93 1.37 -18.29
N LYS A 233 13.71 0.49 -18.93
CA LYS A 233 15.15 0.66 -19.17
C LYS A 233 15.42 1.38 -20.48
#